data_AF-M3A707-F1
#
_entry.id   AF-M3A707-F1
#
_cell.length_a   1.000
_cell.length_b   1.000
_cell.length_c   1.000
_cell.angle_alpha   90.00
_cell.angle_beta   90.00
_cell.angle_gamma   90.00
#
_symmetry.space_group_name_H-M   'P 1'
#
loop_
_entity.id
_entity.type
_entity.pdbx_description
1 polymer ?
#
loop_
_entity_poly.entity_id
_entity_poly.type
_entity_poly.pdbx_seq_one_letter_code
_entity_poly.pdbx_strand_id
1 'polypeptide(L)'
;MMGRYSLDEPGLIYANSGNVGFDPSRYTAFPADDDGIVPIMQTDWFDDDATNRVVEFIKVAWSPETLAENLKFVADSLGGKSGELPIDTIRRYLSTDFFKDHLKTYKKRPIYWLFSSGKEKAFEALVYLHRYNEGTLSRMRMEYVTPLQGRIASKIDQLGRDIDAAASTAAQNKLRKEQEKLKKQQAELVKFDEELRHYADMRIKLDLDDGVKVNYGKFGNLLAETKAITGGSDE
;
A
#
# COMPACT_ATOMS: atom_id res chain seq x y z
N MET A 1 -8.61 10.27 1.01
CA MET A 1 -7.35 9.56 0.73
C MET A 1 -7.15 9.44 -0.77
N MET A 2 -7.75 8.48 -1.48
CA MET A 2 -7.51 8.31 -2.94
C MET A 2 -8.25 9.29 -3.87
N GLY A 3 -8.99 10.26 -3.31
CA GLY A 3 -9.70 11.27 -4.09
C GLY A 3 -11.04 10.83 -4.71
N ARG A 4 -11.58 9.64 -4.42
CA ARG A 4 -12.94 9.28 -4.90
C ARG A 4 -14.03 10.16 -4.28
N TYR A 5 -13.89 10.44 -3.00
CA TYR A 5 -14.81 11.24 -2.19
C TYR A 5 -14.03 12.35 -1.47
N SER A 6 -14.70 13.45 -1.18
CA SER A 6 -14.20 14.55 -0.35
C SER A 6 -15.06 14.68 0.92
N LEU A 7 -14.48 15.21 2.00
CA LEU A 7 -15.25 15.63 3.18
C LEU A 7 -15.91 17.00 2.97
N ASP A 8 -15.42 17.75 1.98
CA ASP A 8 -15.85 19.12 1.70
C ASP A 8 -17.05 19.18 0.74
N GLU A 9 -17.38 18.06 0.07
CA GLU A 9 -18.42 18.00 -0.93
C GLU A 9 -19.24 16.70 -0.84
N PRO A 10 -20.58 16.75 -1.01
CA PRO A 10 -21.42 15.57 -0.94
C PRO A 10 -21.26 14.66 -2.16
N GLY A 11 -21.28 13.35 -1.93
CA GLY A 11 -21.34 12.34 -2.97
C GLY A 11 -20.00 12.10 -3.70
N LEU A 12 -20.08 11.45 -4.86
CA LEU A 12 -18.92 11.06 -5.66
C LEU A 12 -18.30 12.28 -6.35
N ILE A 13 -17.01 12.53 -6.10
CA ILE A 13 -16.31 13.73 -6.58
C ILE A 13 -15.46 13.42 -7.82
N TYR A 14 -14.79 12.27 -7.82
CA TYR A 14 -13.94 11.87 -8.93
C TYR A 14 -14.05 10.37 -9.23
N ALA A 15 -14.40 10.07 -10.48
CA ALA A 15 -14.41 8.73 -11.07
C ALA A 15 -14.14 8.78 -12.59
N ASN A 16 -13.36 9.76 -13.05
CA ASN A 16 -12.89 9.79 -14.45
C ASN A 16 -11.70 8.83 -14.64
N SER A 17 -11.18 8.69 -15.85
CA SER A 17 -9.98 7.88 -16.14
C SER A 17 -8.72 8.74 -16.25
N GLY A 18 -7.54 8.15 -15.99
CA GLY A 18 -6.26 8.75 -16.35
C GLY A 18 -5.89 9.99 -15.54
N ASN A 19 -6.50 10.18 -14.37
CA ASN A 19 -6.37 11.41 -13.57
C ASN A 19 -6.90 12.69 -14.27
N VAL A 20 -7.67 12.56 -15.34
CA VAL A 20 -8.12 13.70 -16.17
C VAL A 20 -9.18 14.51 -15.43
N GLY A 21 -8.91 15.80 -15.25
CA GLY A 21 -9.82 16.72 -14.54
C GLY A 21 -9.85 16.50 -13.03
N PHE A 22 -8.88 15.77 -12.48
CA PHE A 22 -8.71 15.70 -11.04
C PHE A 22 -8.27 17.06 -10.49
N ASP A 23 -9.02 17.58 -9.53
CA ASP A 23 -8.77 18.87 -8.90
C ASP A 23 -8.49 18.68 -7.41
N PRO A 24 -7.21 18.75 -6.97
CA PRO A 24 -6.83 18.62 -5.56
C PRO A 24 -7.45 19.69 -4.65
N SER A 25 -7.84 20.85 -5.19
CA SER A 25 -8.38 21.96 -4.38
C SER A 25 -9.76 21.65 -3.79
N ARG A 26 -10.42 20.59 -4.26
CA ARG A 26 -11.72 20.09 -3.78
C ARG A 26 -11.63 19.20 -2.54
N TYR A 27 -10.43 19.02 -1.99
CA TYR A 27 -10.13 18.15 -0.84
C TYR A 27 -9.44 18.94 0.28
N THR A 28 -10.03 20.04 0.73
CA THR A 28 -9.43 20.95 1.71
C THR A 28 -9.31 20.36 3.11
N ALA A 29 -10.37 19.72 3.63
CA ALA A 29 -10.36 19.20 4.99
C ALA A 29 -9.44 17.99 5.15
N PHE A 30 -9.42 17.12 4.14
CA PHE A 30 -8.55 15.95 4.09
C PHE A 30 -7.99 15.78 2.67
N PRO A 31 -6.77 16.30 2.40
CA PRO A 31 -6.16 16.25 1.08
C PRO A 31 -6.19 14.85 0.49
N ALA A 32 -6.53 14.76 -0.78
CA ALA A 32 -6.31 13.55 -1.54
C ALA A 32 -4.80 13.30 -1.69
N ASP A 33 -4.46 12.02 -1.80
CA ASP A 33 -3.14 11.55 -2.18
C ASP A 33 -2.73 12.19 -3.52
N ASP A 34 -1.49 12.67 -3.60
CA ASP A 34 -1.06 13.55 -4.69
C ASP A 34 -0.87 12.78 -6.00
N ASP A 35 -0.36 11.56 -5.94
CA ASP A 35 -0.10 10.70 -7.09
C ASP A 35 -1.03 9.49 -7.22
N GLY A 36 -1.83 9.22 -6.18
CA GLY A 36 -2.78 8.11 -6.14
C GLY A 36 -2.13 6.76 -5.84
N ILE A 37 -0.93 6.74 -5.26
CA ILE A 37 -0.15 5.57 -4.86
C ILE A 37 0.01 5.61 -3.35
N VAL A 38 -0.74 4.78 -2.62
CA VAL A 38 -0.65 4.74 -1.15
C VAL A 38 0.04 3.45 -0.71
N PRO A 39 1.25 3.51 -0.12
CA PRO A 39 1.93 2.35 0.44
C PRO A 39 1.08 1.66 1.53
N ILE A 40 1.10 0.33 1.57
CA ILE A 40 0.30 -0.46 2.52
C ILE A 40 1.12 -1.61 3.12
N MET A 41 2.05 -1.25 4.02
CA MET A 41 3.04 -2.19 4.54
C MET A 41 2.93 -2.41 6.06
N GLN A 42 3.45 -3.55 6.52
CA GLN A 42 3.53 -3.89 7.94
C GLN A 42 4.53 -3.04 8.72
N THR A 43 5.52 -2.47 8.04
CA THR A 43 6.51 -1.58 8.64
C THR A 43 6.24 -0.16 8.18
N ASP A 44 6.32 0.78 9.11
CA ASP A 44 6.16 2.21 8.90
C ASP A 44 7.39 2.79 8.19
N TRP A 45 7.48 2.58 6.88
CA TRP A 45 8.58 3.08 6.06
C TRP A 45 8.29 4.44 5.45
N PHE A 46 7.03 4.84 5.31
CA PHE A 46 6.61 6.06 4.62
C PHE A 46 5.57 6.82 5.44
N ASP A 47 5.76 8.13 5.56
CA ASP A 47 4.86 8.99 6.34
C ASP A 47 3.44 9.07 5.73
N ASP A 48 3.34 8.94 4.41
CA ASP A 48 2.09 8.96 3.62
C ASP A 48 1.44 7.58 3.47
N ASP A 49 1.86 6.56 4.23
CA ASP A 49 1.27 5.23 4.12
C ASP A 49 -0.20 5.16 4.57
N ALA A 50 -0.89 4.10 4.14
CA ALA A 50 -2.31 3.92 4.41
C ALA A 50 -2.68 3.98 5.90
N THR A 51 -1.80 3.53 6.79
CA THR A 51 -2.07 3.53 8.24
C THR A 51 -2.03 4.94 8.77
N ASN A 52 -0.95 5.67 8.47
CA ASN A 52 -0.76 7.05 8.92
C ASN A 52 -1.88 7.95 8.34
N ARG A 53 -2.23 7.75 7.07
CA ARG A 53 -3.33 8.46 6.41
C ARG A 53 -4.70 8.13 7.01
N VAL A 54 -4.93 6.92 7.52
CA VAL A 54 -6.15 6.58 8.30
C VAL A 54 -6.17 7.32 9.63
N VAL A 55 -5.03 7.40 10.34
CA VAL A 55 -4.93 8.16 11.59
C VAL A 55 -5.23 9.65 11.35
N GLU A 56 -4.68 10.24 10.28
CA GLU A 56 -5.00 11.62 9.86
C GLU A 56 -6.49 11.79 9.57
N PHE A 57 -7.08 10.87 8.79
CA PHE A 57 -8.50 10.91 8.48
C PHE A 57 -9.36 10.87 9.74
N ILE A 58 -9.03 10.04 10.73
CA ILE A 58 -9.75 9.95 12.00
C ILE A 58 -9.69 11.26 12.78
N LYS A 59 -8.55 11.98 12.76
CA LYS A 59 -8.40 13.30 13.40
C LYS A 59 -9.28 14.37 12.75
N VAL A 60 -9.59 14.23 11.47
CA VAL A 60 -10.41 15.21 10.70
C VAL A 60 -11.90 14.85 10.75
N ALA A 61 -12.23 13.57 10.59
CA ALA A 61 -13.61 13.08 10.59
C ALA A 61 -14.27 13.17 11.98
N TRP A 62 -13.45 13.07 13.03
CA TRP A 62 -13.85 13.33 14.41
C TRP A 62 -12.98 14.44 15.01
N SER A 63 -12.81 14.46 16.35
CA SER A 63 -11.92 15.40 17.03
C SER A 63 -10.54 14.78 17.27
N PRO A 64 -9.44 15.54 17.12
CA PRO A 64 -8.12 15.11 17.57
C PRO A 64 -8.06 14.77 19.07
N GLU A 65 -8.92 15.39 19.89
CA GLU A 65 -8.97 15.18 21.34
C GLU A 65 -9.41 13.75 21.71
N THR A 66 -10.23 13.12 20.88
CA THR A 66 -10.75 11.75 21.10
C THR A 66 -10.00 10.70 20.28
N LEU A 67 -8.84 11.04 19.70
CA LEU A 67 -8.10 10.18 18.78
C LEU A 67 -7.81 8.79 19.37
N ALA A 68 -7.35 8.72 20.62
CA ALA A 68 -7.02 7.44 21.25
C ALA A 68 -8.24 6.52 21.38
N GLU A 69 -9.39 7.08 21.76
CA GLU A 69 -10.66 6.36 21.86
C GLU A 69 -11.17 5.91 20.49
N ASN A 70 -11.08 6.79 19.48
CA ASN A 70 -11.50 6.48 18.12
C ASN A 70 -10.62 5.39 17.48
N LEU A 71 -9.30 5.46 17.66
CA LEU A 71 -8.38 4.42 17.18
C LEU A 71 -8.67 3.08 17.85
N LYS A 72 -8.92 3.09 19.17
CA LYS A 72 -9.31 1.88 19.89
C LYS A 72 -10.61 1.30 19.36
N PHE A 73 -11.64 2.13 19.17
CA PHE A 73 -12.94 1.71 18.63
C PHE A 73 -12.81 1.07 17.23
N VAL A 74 -12.03 1.69 16.35
CA VAL A 74 -11.73 1.13 15.02
C VAL A 74 -10.97 -0.19 15.15
N ALA A 75 -9.90 -0.25 15.95
CA ALA A 75 -9.10 -1.46 16.13
C ALA A 75 -9.92 -2.64 16.70
N ASP A 76 -10.78 -2.39 17.68
CA ASP A 76 -11.67 -3.40 18.27
C ASP A 76 -12.61 -3.99 17.19
N SER A 77 -13.05 -3.17 16.24
CA SER A 77 -13.91 -3.59 15.11
C SER A 77 -13.15 -4.40 14.04
N LEU A 78 -11.82 -4.26 13.97
CA LEU A 78 -10.94 -4.95 13.01
C LEU A 78 -10.35 -6.26 13.56
N GLY A 79 -10.79 -6.71 14.73
CA GLY A 79 -10.30 -7.95 15.36
C GLY A 79 -8.88 -7.80 15.91
N GLY A 80 -8.69 -6.85 16.82
CA GLY A 80 -7.45 -6.66 17.56
C GLY A 80 -6.99 -7.92 18.30
N LYS A 81 -5.67 -8.14 18.35
CA LYS A 81 -5.08 -9.25 19.12
C LYS A 81 -4.78 -8.81 20.55
N SER A 82 -4.76 -9.77 21.48
CA SER A 82 -4.43 -9.48 22.88
C SER A 82 -3.05 -8.84 22.99
N GLY A 83 -2.97 -7.65 23.58
CA GLY A 83 -1.73 -6.88 23.78
C GLY A 83 -1.24 -6.13 22.54
N GLU A 84 -1.97 -6.14 21.43
CA GLU A 84 -1.68 -5.33 20.23
C GLU A 84 -2.16 -3.89 20.44
N LEU A 85 -1.34 -2.89 20.08
CA LEU A 85 -1.78 -1.50 20.15
C LEU A 85 -2.82 -1.24 19.04
N PRO A 86 -3.77 -0.31 19.24
CA PRO A 86 -4.79 -0.02 18.23
C PRO A 86 -4.21 0.30 16.84
N ILE A 87 -3.13 1.07 16.78
CA ILE A 87 -2.46 1.42 15.52
C ILE A 87 -1.83 0.20 14.83
N ASP A 88 -1.27 -0.74 15.60
CA ASP A 88 -0.69 -1.98 15.07
C ASP A 88 -1.78 -2.90 14.52
N THR A 89 -2.94 -2.95 15.18
CA THR A 89 -4.13 -3.67 14.67
C THR A 89 -4.59 -3.10 13.33
N ILE A 90 -4.69 -1.78 13.21
CA ILE A 90 -5.09 -1.11 11.96
C ILE A 90 -4.07 -1.41 10.85
N ARG A 91 -2.77 -1.23 11.13
CA ARG A 91 -1.68 -1.50 10.17
C ARG A 91 -1.67 -2.96 9.71
N ARG A 92 -1.83 -3.89 10.65
CA ARG A 92 -1.96 -5.32 10.33
C ARG A 92 -3.15 -5.56 9.41
N TYR A 93 -4.35 -5.12 9.79
CA TYR A 93 -5.55 -5.30 8.99
C TYR A 93 -5.37 -4.77 7.56
N LEU A 94 -4.84 -3.55 7.41
CA LEU A 94 -4.58 -2.94 6.11
C LEU A 94 -3.62 -3.79 5.26
N SER A 95 -2.51 -4.25 5.83
CA SER A 95 -1.49 -5.04 5.10
C SER A 95 -1.85 -6.52 4.86
N THR A 96 -2.82 -7.09 5.58
CA THR A 96 -3.15 -8.52 5.50
C THR A 96 -4.54 -8.85 5.01
N ASP A 97 -5.55 -8.07 5.35
CA ASP A 97 -6.95 -8.47 5.22
C ASP A 97 -7.80 -7.49 4.41
N PHE A 98 -7.46 -6.20 4.43
CA PHE A 98 -8.18 -5.16 3.68
C PHE A 98 -8.41 -5.53 2.22
N PHE A 99 -7.38 -5.98 1.50
CA PHE A 99 -7.54 -6.30 0.08
C PHE A 99 -8.44 -7.52 -0.15
N LYS A 100 -8.46 -8.50 0.75
CA LYS A 100 -9.36 -9.66 0.66
C LYS A 100 -10.82 -9.22 0.82
N ASP A 101 -11.09 -8.38 1.81
CA ASP A 101 -12.42 -7.82 2.07
C ASP A 101 -12.87 -6.92 0.91
N HIS A 102 -11.94 -6.14 0.36
CA HIS A 102 -12.17 -5.31 -0.82
C HIS A 102 -12.52 -6.16 -2.04
N LEU A 103 -11.79 -7.25 -2.31
CA LEU A 103 -12.13 -8.18 -3.39
C LEU A 103 -13.52 -8.81 -3.23
N LYS A 104 -13.89 -9.18 -1.99
CA LYS A 104 -15.22 -9.71 -1.69
C LYS A 104 -16.31 -8.68 -1.96
N THR A 105 -16.14 -7.46 -1.43
CA THR A 105 -17.08 -6.34 -1.59
C THR A 105 -17.31 -6.01 -3.06
N TYR A 106 -16.24 -5.98 -3.85
CA TYR A 106 -16.30 -5.66 -5.28
C TYR A 106 -16.48 -6.88 -6.19
N LYS A 107 -16.86 -8.05 -5.65
CA LYS A 107 -17.12 -9.29 -6.42
C LYS A 107 -16.01 -9.61 -7.42
N LYS A 108 -14.74 -9.54 -6.97
CA LYS A 108 -13.51 -9.75 -7.76
C LYS A 108 -13.33 -8.74 -8.91
N ARG A 109 -13.87 -7.53 -8.78
CA ARG A 109 -13.65 -6.39 -9.69
C ARG A 109 -13.21 -5.15 -8.89
N PRO A 110 -12.07 -5.23 -8.20
CA PRO A 110 -11.64 -4.18 -7.27
C PRO A 110 -11.40 -2.84 -7.98
N ILE A 111 -11.70 -1.74 -7.30
CA ILE A 111 -11.39 -0.38 -7.77
C ILE A 111 -10.07 0.17 -7.22
N TYR A 112 -9.67 -0.26 -6.02
CA TYR A 112 -8.32 -0.09 -5.50
C TYR A 112 -7.52 -1.34 -5.83
N TRP A 113 -6.44 -1.16 -6.56
CA TRP A 113 -5.59 -2.25 -7.03
C TRP A 113 -4.36 -2.35 -6.15
N LEU A 114 -4.06 -3.55 -5.69
CA LEU A 114 -2.92 -3.81 -4.83
C LEU A 114 -1.74 -4.24 -5.70
N PHE A 115 -0.77 -3.33 -5.88
CA PHE A 115 0.55 -3.69 -6.37
C PHE A 115 1.32 -4.37 -5.24
N SER A 116 1.97 -5.49 -5.54
CA SER A 116 2.66 -6.29 -4.52
C SER A 116 3.94 -6.89 -5.09
N SER A 117 5.04 -6.75 -4.35
CA SER A 117 6.33 -7.32 -4.72
C SER A 117 6.37 -8.85 -4.63
N GLY A 118 5.41 -9.46 -3.94
CA GLY A 118 5.30 -10.90 -3.83
C GLY A 118 5.10 -11.38 -2.40
N LYS A 119 5.72 -12.53 -2.10
CA LYS A 119 5.42 -13.33 -0.90
C LYS A 119 5.98 -12.68 0.38
N GLU A 120 7.14 -12.07 0.29
CA GLU A 120 7.78 -11.39 1.43
C GLU A 120 7.14 -10.02 1.70
N LYS A 121 6.26 -9.55 0.80
CA LYS A 121 5.56 -8.27 0.87
C LYS A 121 6.55 -7.14 1.15
N ALA A 122 7.68 -7.18 0.43
CA ALA A 122 8.73 -6.19 0.57
C ALA A 122 8.22 -4.78 0.23
N PHE A 123 7.35 -4.67 -0.77
CA PHE A 123 6.61 -3.47 -1.12
C PHE A 123 5.19 -3.83 -1.51
N GLU A 124 4.23 -3.09 -0.97
CA GLU A 124 2.84 -3.14 -1.39
C GLU A 124 2.28 -1.72 -1.43
N ALA A 125 1.49 -1.41 -2.45
CA ALA A 125 0.81 -0.12 -2.57
C ALA A 125 -0.58 -0.29 -3.19
N LEU A 126 -1.54 0.50 -2.71
CA LEU A 126 -2.83 0.64 -3.33
C LEU A 126 -2.78 1.73 -4.39
N VAL A 127 -3.37 1.46 -5.55
CA VAL A 127 -3.61 2.46 -6.59
C VAL A 127 -5.08 2.49 -6.92
N TYR A 128 -5.67 3.69 -6.95
CA TYR A 128 -7.06 3.83 -7.39
C TYR A 128 -7.14 3.77 -8.92
N LEU A 129 -7.91 2.82 -9.46
CA LEU A 129 -8.10 2.58 -10.91
C LEU A 129 -8.33 3.88 -11.71
N HIS A 130 -9.15 4.79 -11.18
CA HIS A 130 -9.52 6.04 -11.85
C HIS A 130 -8.41 7.11 -11.82
N ARG A 131 -7.46 6.97 -10.91
CA ARG A 131 -6.28 7.84 -10.75
C ARG A 131 -5.06 7.31 -11.52
N TYR A 132 -5.04 6.02 -11.83
CA TYR A 132 -3.98 5.40 -12.61
C TYR A 132 -3.82 6.10 -13.97
N ASN A 133 -2.58 6.39 -14.34
CA ASN A 133 -2.19 6.91 -15.65
C ASN A 133 -0.85 6.31 -16.09
N GLU A 134 -0.42 6.61 -17.32
CA GLU A 134 0.79 6.02 -17.93
C GLU A 134 2.08 6.29 -17.13
N GLY A 135 2.10 7.33 -16.28
CA GLY A 135 3.24 7.67 -15.43
C GLY A 135 3.24 6.99 -14.06
N THR A 136 2.15 6.30 -13.68
CA THR A 136 1.99 5.73 -12.32
C THR A 136 3.09 4.73 -11.99
N LEU A 137 3.47 3.84 -12.90
CA LEU A 137 4.51 2.82 -12.63
C LEU A 137 5.91 3.44 -12.52
N SER A 138 6.25 4.38 -13.39
CA SER A 138 7.52 5.12 -13.30
C SER A 138 7.64 5.87 -11.98
N ARG A 139 6.55 6.51 -11.54
CA ARG A 139 6.50 7.21 -10.25
C ARG A 139 6.59 6.26 -9.06
N MET A 140 5.83 5.16 -9.07
CA MET A 140 5.93 4.10 -8.05
C MET A 140 7.38 3.64 -7.86
N ARG A 141 8.09 3.47 -8.98
CA ARG A 141 9.49 3.06 -8.99
C ARG A 141 10.41 4.11 -8.37
N MET A 142 10.27 5.36 -8.79
CA MET A 142 11.16 6.47 -8.41
C MET A 142 10.93 6.97 -6.99
N GLU A 143 9.69 7.13 -6.57
CA GLU A 143 9.33 7.76 -5.30
C GLU A 143 9.22 6.75 -4.14
N TYR A 144 8.97 5.47 -4.44
CA TYR A 144 8.73 4.46 -3.42
C TYR A 144 9.73 3.30 -3.46
N VAL A 145 9.79 2.54 -4.57
CA VAL A 145 10.59 1.31 -4.63
C VAL A 145 12.09 1.58 -4.49
N THR A 146 12.61 2.55 -5.24
CA THR A 146 14.05 2.89 -5.21
C THR A 146 14.48 3.43 -3.83
N PRO A 147 13.78 4.41 -3.22
CA PRO A 147 14.08 4.85 -1.86
C PRO A 147 13.97 3.73 -0.83
N LEU A 148 12.98 2.85 -0.94
CA LEU A 148 12.79 1.74 -0.02
C LEU A 148 13.95 0.75 -0.04
N GLN A 149 14.52 0.44 -1.22
CA GLN A 149 15.73 -0.38 -1.30
C GLN A 149 16.90 0.23 -0.50
N GLY A 150 17.09 1.55 -0.58
CA GLY A 150 18.11 2.26 0.20
C GLY A 150 17.84 2.20 1.70
N ARG A 151 16.58 2.41 2.13
CA ARG A 151 16.16 2.34 3.54
C ARG A 151 16.34 0.93 4.13
N ILE A 152 15.94 -0.11 3.39
CA ILE A 152 16.12 -1.50 3.81
C ILE A 152 17.60 -1.87 3.90
N ALA A 153 18.43 -1.50 2.91
CA ALA A 153 19.87 -1.75 2.96
C ALA A 153 20.53 -1.09 4.19
N SER A 154 20.22 0.19 4.44
CA SER A 154 20.73 0.91 5.62
C SER A 154 20.30 0.24 6.93
N LYS A 155 19.06 -0.24 7.02
CA LYS A 155 18.56 -0.96 8.20
C LYS A 155 19.23 -2.32 8.39
N ILE A 156 19.53 -3.05 7.31
CA ILE A 156 20.28 -4.32 7.37
C ILE A 156 21.67 -4.09 7.96
N ASP A 157 22.37 -3.03 7.51
CA ASP A 157 23.69 -2.67 8.02
C ASP A 157 23.65 -2.26 9.48
N GLN A 158 22.65 -1.45 9.87
CA GLN A 158 22.43 -1.07 11.26
C GLN A 158 22.20 -2.28 12.15
N LEU A 159 21.33 -3.21 11.74
CA LEU A 159 21.08 -4.44 12.47
C LEU A 159 22.35 -5.30 12.60
N GLY A 160 23.25 -5.27 11.60
CA GLY A 160 24.56 -5.92 11.69
C GLY A 160 25.38 -5.39 12.86
N ARG A 161 25.50 -4.07 12.97
CA ARG A 161 26.19 -3.41 14.09
C ARG A 161 25.51 -3.70 15.44
N ASP A 162 24.18 -3.70 15.47
CA ASP A 162 23.41 -3.99 16.69
C ASP A 162 23.59 -5.44 17.16
N ILE A 163 23.75 -6.40 16.22
CA ILE A 163 24.04 -7.81 16.53
C ILE A 163 25.41 -7.93 17.20
N ASP A 164 26.42 -7.23 16.68
CA ASP A 164 27.78 -7.26 17.22
C ASP A 164 27.86 -6.59 18.61
N ALA A 165 27.04 -5.55 18.84
CA ALA A 165 26.97 -4.83 20.11
C ALA A 165 26.03 -5.46 21.16
N ALA A 166 25.22 -6.45 20.79
CA ALA A 166 24.18 -6.99 21.66
C ALA A 166 24.76 -7.77 22.86
N ALA A 167 24.29 -7.42 24.07
CA ALA A 167 24.78 -7.96 25.33
C ALA A 167 24.35 -9.42 25.64
N SER A 168 23.47 -10.02 24.83
CA SER A 168 23.00 -11.38 25.07
C SER A 168 22.72 -12.13 23.77
N THR A 169 22.88 -13.45 23.80
CA THR A 169 22.54 -14.34 22.69
C THR A 169 21.06 -14.25 22.30
N ALA A 170 20.17 -14.03 23.27
CA ALA A 170 18.74 -13.85 23.01
C ALA A 170 18.46 -12.59 22.18
N ALA A 171 19.10 -11.46 22.53
CA ALA A 171 19.01 -10.22 21.77
C ALA A 171 19.61 -10.38 20.37
N GLN A 172 20.79 -11.00 20.27
CA GLN A 172 21.43 -11.30 18.98
C GLN A 172 20.52 -12.12 18.06
N ASN A 173 19.88 -13.17 18.58
CA ASN A 173 18.98 -14.02 17.81
C ASN A 173 17.74 -13.27 17.31
N LYS A 174 17.19 -12.35 18.11
CA LYS A 174 16.05 -11.50 17.68
C LYS A 174 16.46 -10.59 16.52
N LEU A 175 17.60 -9.90 16.65
CA LEU A 175 18.13 -9.00 15.62
C LEU A 175 18.51 -9.76 14.33
N ARG A 176 19.12 -10.94 14.45
CA ARG A 176 19.42 -11.80 13.30
C ARG A 176 18.16 -12.20 12.53
N LYS A 177 17.07 -12.56 13.22
CA LYS A 177 15.80 -12.88 12.57
C LYS A 177 15.23 -11.69 11.80
N GLU A 178 15.29 -10.49 12.37
CA GLU A 178 14.87 -9.26 11.71
C GLU A 178 15.73 -8.96 10.48
N GLN A 179 17.06 -9.08 10.61
CA GLN A 179 18.00 -8.86 9.51
C GLN A 179 17.77 -9.84 8.35
N GLU A 180 17.56 -11.13 8.64
CA GLU A 180 17.27 -12.14 7.62
C GLU A 180 15.92 -11.91 6.94
N LYS A 181 14.90 -11.42 7.66
CA LYS A 181 13.63 -10.99 7.04
C LYS A 181 13.88 -9.85 6.05
N LEU A 182 14.62 -8.82 6.45
CA LEU A 182 14.92 -7.68 5.59
C LEU A 182 15.77 -8.06 4.37
N LYS A 183 16.72 -8.99 4.50
CA LYS A 183 17.49 -9.51 3.35
C LYS A 183 16.60 -10.19 2.31
N LYS A 184 15.62 -10.98 2.76
CA LYS A 184 14.63 -11.59 1.85
C LYS A 184 13.77 -10.54 1.16
N GLN A 185 13.29 -9.56 1.92
CA GLN A 185 12.54 -8.44 1.37
C GLN A 185 13.37 -7.63 0.37
N GLN A 186 14.65 -7.36 0.65
CA GLN A 186 15.56 -6.69 -0.27
C GLN A 186 15.72 -7.46 -1.59
N ALA A 187 15.93 -8.78 -1.51
CA ALA A 187 16.07 -9.62 -2.69
C ALA A 187 14.78 -9.68 -3.54
N GLU A 188 13.61 -9.71 -2.89
CA GLU A 188 12.32 -9.60 -3.58
C GLU A 188 12.13 -8.22 -4.23
N LEU A 189 12.47 -7.15 -3.52
CA LEU A 189 12.29 -5.77 -3.97
C LEU A 189 13.18 -5.43 -5.19
N VAL A 190 14.37 -6.01 -5.29
CA VAL A 190 15.24 -5.88 -6.46
C VAL A 190 14.59 -6.51 -7.70
N LYS A 191 14.02 -7.71 -7.57
CA LYS A 191 13.31 -8.37 -8.67
C LYS A 191 12.06 -7.60 -9.08
N PHE A 192 11.31 -7.11 -8.09
CA PHE A 192 10.14 -6.28 -8.34
C PHE A 192 10.50 -4.98 -9.06
N ASP A 193 11.63 -4.33 -8.74
CA ASP A 193 12.10 -3.14 -9.46
C ASP A 193 12.38 -3.42 -10.94
N GLU A 194 12.98 -4.57 -11.26
CA GLU A 194 13.24 -4.98 -12.64
C GLU A 194 11.96 -5.21 -13.43
N GLU A 195 10.98 -5.91 -12.84
CA GLU A 195 9.65 -6.11 -13.43
C GLU A 195 8.91 -4.79 -13.61
N LEU A 196 8.90 -3.95 -12.57
CA LEU A 196 8.23 -2.65 -12.58
C LEU A 196 8.83 -1.74 -13.64
N ARG A 197 10.15 -1.73 -13.82
CA ARG A 197 10.82 -0.99 -14.91
C ARG A 197 10.33 -1.45 -16.28
N HIS A 198 10.28 -2.76 -16.52
CA HIS A 198 9.79 -3.30 -17.80
C HIS A 198 8.37 -2.83 -18.12
N TYR A 199 7.45 -2.92 -17.15
CA TYR A 199 6.06 -2.47 -17.33
C TYR A 199 5.91 -0.95 -17.39
N ALA A 200 6.77 -0.19 -16.71
CA ALA A 200 6.80 1.26 -16.82
C ALA A 200 7.18 1.72 -18.23
N ASP A 201 8.13 1.04 -18.89
CA ASP A 201 8.53 1.34 -20.27
C ASP A 201 7.38 1.08 -21.27
N MET A 202 6.47 0.16 -20.96
CA MET A 202 5.29 -0.12 -21.78
C MET A 202 4.23 0.99 -21.74
N ARG A 203 4.30 1.91 -20.76
CA ARG A 203 3.35 3.02 -20.58
C ARG A 203 1.90 2.59 -20.72
N ILE A 204 1.52 1.57 -19.93
CA ILE A 204 0.18 0.98 -19.99
C ILE A 204 -0.88 2.07 -19.80
N LYS A 205 -1.83 2.11 -20.72
CA LYS A 205 -3.03 2.95 -20.63
C LYS A 205 -4.25 2.09 -20.32
N LEU A 206 -5.11 2.59 -19.45
CA LEU A 206 -6.37 1.93 -19.11
C LEU A 206 -7.50 2.51 -19.94
N ASP A 207 -8.34 1.60 -20.43
CA ASP A 207 -9.65 1.92 -20.99
C ASP A 207 -10.69 1.36 -20.02
N LEU A 208 -11.45 2.22 -19.34
CA LEU A 208 -12.38 1.75 -18.31
C LEU A 208 -13.53 0.92 -18.90
N ASP A 209 -13.83 1.08 -20.20
CA ASP A 209 -14.89 0.33 -20.89
C ASP A 209 -14.51 -1.14 -21.14
N ASP A 210 -13.21 -1.45 -21.23
CA ASP A 210 -12.70 -2.84 -21.22
C ASP A 210 -13.06 -3.59 -19.92
N GLY A 211 -13.38 -2.83 -18.86
CA GLY A 211 -13.70 -3.34 -17.54
C GLY A 211 -12.47 -3.82 -16.74
N VAL A 212 -12.69 -4.08 -15.45
CA VAL A 212 -11.60 -4.35 -14.51
C VAL A 212 -10.75 -5.55 -14.93
N LYS A 213 -11.35 -6.66 -15.36
CA LYS A 213 -10.61 -7.90 -15.64
C LYS A 213 -9.57 -7.76 -16.76
N VAL A 214 -9.98 -7.16 -17.87
CA VAL A 214 -9.11 -6.97 -19.04
C VAL A 214 -7.98 -6.03 -18.68
N ASN A 215 -8.29 -4.91 -18.01
CA ASN A 215 -7.27 -3.95 -17.59
C ASN A 215 -6.31 -4.53 -16.54
N TYR A 216 -6.80 -5.31 -15.58
CA TYR A 216 -5.96 -5.95 -14.56
C TYR A 216 -4.94 -6.91 -15.18
N GLY A 217 -5.34 -7.62 -16.24
CA GLY A 217 -4.47 -8.55 -16.97
C GLY A 217 -3.28 -7.87 -17.67
N LYS A 218 -3.33 -6.55 -17.89
CA LYS A 218 -2.24 -5.80 -18.55
C LYS A 218 -0.96 -5.74 -17.70
N PHE A 219 -1.03 -6.03 -16.41
CA PHE A 219 0.08 -5.85 -15.44
C PHE A 219 0.81 -7.14 -15.07
N GLY A 220 0.45 -8.28 -15.67
CA GLY A 220 1.05 -9.58 -15.35
C GLY A 220 1.06 -9.89 -13.86
N ASN A 221 2.25 -9.99 -13.29
CA ASN A 221 2.47 -10.38 -11.89
C ASN A 221 2.62 -9.19 -10.92
N LEU A 222 2.58 -7.95 -11.39
CA LEU A 222 2.74 -6.77 -10.53
C LEU A 222 1.58 -6.56 -9.55
N LEU A 223 0.41 -7.11 -9.89
CA LEU A 223 -0.80 -6.97 -9.10
C LEU A 223 -1.11 -8.25 -8.32
N ALA A 224 -1.58 -8.08 -7.08
CA ALA A 224 -2.03 -9.19 -6.25
C ALA A 224 -3.28 -9.85 -6.83
N GLU A 225 -3.46 -11.15 -6.59
CA GLU A 225 -4.69 -11.88 -6.91
C GLU A 225 -5.08 -11.87 -8.42
N THR A 226 -4.11 -11.67 -9.33
CA THR A 226 -4.35 -11.63 -10.79
C THR A 226 -5.16 -12.82 -11.26
N LYS A 227 -4.75 -14.05 -10.92
CA LYS A 227 -5.49 -15.27 -11.31
C LYS A 227 -6.95 -15.26 -10.83
N ALA A 228 -7.20 -14.82 -9.60
CA ALA A 228 -8.55 -14.78 -9.05
C ALA A 228 -9.45 -13.74 -9.75
N ILE A 229 -8.89 -12.63 -10.22
CA ILE A 229 -9.60 -11.53 -10.87
C ILE A 229 -9.81 -11.80 -12.37
N THR A 230 -8.75 -12.21 -13.06
CA THR A 230 -8.77 -12.45 -14.52
C THR A 230 -9.38 -13.80 -14.89
N GLY A 231 -9.48 -14.73 -13.93
CA GLY A 231 -10.06 -16.06 -14.13
C GLY A 231 -9.03 -17.16 -14.34
N GLY A 232 -7.73 -16.82 -14.39
CA GLY A 232 -6.66 -17.71 -14.82
C GLY A 232 -6.77 -17.97 -16.32
N SER A 233 -5.69 -17.81 -17.07
CA SER A 233 -5.53 -18.61 -18.28
C SER A 233 -5.28 -20.04 -17.79
N ASP A 234 -6.12 -20.98 -18.23
CA ASP A 234 -5.74 -22.39 -18.23
C ASP A 234 -4.56 -22.51 -19.22
N GLU A 235 -3.33 -22.29 -18.72
CA GLU A 235 -2.11 -22.81 -19.33
C GLU A 235 -1.67 -24.07 -18.57
#